data_AF-A0A662QDY2-F1
#
_entry.id   AF-A0A662QDY2-F1
#
_cell.length_a   1.000
_cell.length_b   1.000
_cell.length_c   1.000
_cell.angle_alpha   90.00
_cell.angle_beta   90.00
_cell.angle_gamma   90.00
#
_symmetry.space_group_name_H-M   'P 1'
#
loop_
_entity.id
_entity.type
_entity.pdbx_description
1 polymer ?
#
loop_
_entity_poly.entity_id
_entity_poly.type
_entity_poly.pdbx_seq_one_letter_code
_entity_poly.pdbx_strand_id
1 'polypeptide(L)'
;LERFEYAFSLLGKEVSIREVFSENQFIDVASVTKGKGFQGPVKRWGVRILQHKSRKTKRGVGAIGPWKPPNVMYTVPRPGQLGFHQRTEYNKLVLKIGSDGSEITPKSGFKNYGIVRSEYMILKGSIPCPTKRLVKLRWPARPKPIREKYEIVYVSSKPEMLEVASK
;
A
#
# COMPACT_ATOMS: atom_id res chain seq x y z
N LEU A 1 22.23 20.02 19.66
CA LEU A 1 22.92 20.92 18.72
C LEU A 1 23.28 20.19 17.44
N GLU A 2 23.88 18.99 17.52
CA GLU A 2 24.22 18.13 16.36
C GLU A 2 23.09 17.92 15.33
N ARG A 3 21.85 17.58 15.75
CA ARG A 3 20.72 17.40 14.82
C ARG A 3 20.36 18.68 14.05
N PHE A 4 20.56 19.83 14.68
CA PHE A 4 20.28 21.13 14.09
C PHE A 4 21.35 21.47 13.06
N GLU A 5 22.63 21.30 13.40
CA GLU A 5 23.75 21.45 12.47
C GLU A 5 23.63 20.53 11.25
N TYR A 6 23.24 19.26 11.47
CA TYR A 6 22.94 18.32 10.39
C TYR A 6 21.82 18.82 9.47
N ALA A 7 20.71 19.31 10.04
CA ALA A 7 19.61 19.88 9.25
C ALA A 7 20.05 21.10 8.44
N PHE A 8 20.89 21.98 8.99
CA PHE A 8 21.49 23.11 8.27
C PHE A 8 22.38 22.64 7.11
N SER A 9 23.16 21.58 7.32
CA SER A 9 24.07 21.04 6.30
C SER A 9 23.35 20.43 5.09
N LEU A 10 22.11 20.00 5.26
CA LEU A 10 21.25 19.39 4.23
C LEU A 10 20.44 20.42 3.45
N LEU A 11 20.32 21.64 3.97
CA LEU A 11 19.48 22.66 3.36
C LEU A 11 20.05 23.05 1.98
N GLY A 12 19.22 22.94 0.94
CA GLY A 12 19.61 23.21 -0.45
C GLY A 12 20.30 22.04 -1.18
N LYS A 13 20.48 20.89 -0.52
CA LYS A 13 20.99 19.66 -1.15
C LYS A 13 19.86 18.70 -1.49
N GLU A 14 20.04 17.93 -2.56
CA GLU A 14 19.15 16.82 -2.88
C GLU A 14 19.49 15.61 -1.98
N VAL A 15 18.46 14.95 -1.46
CA VAL A 15 18.61 13.75 -0.63
C VAL A 15 18.19 12.54 -1.44
N SER A 16 19.14 11.65 -1.71
CA SER A 16 18.87 10.41 -2.45
C SER A 16 18.17 9.36 -1.58
N ILE A 17 17.51 8.39 -2.21
CA ILE A 17 16.81 7.32 -1.47
C ILE A 17 17.81 6.45 -0.70
N ARG A 18 19.02 6.27 -1.26
CA ARG A 18 20.09 5.44 -0.70
C ARG A 18 20.68 5.98 0.60
N GLU A 19 20.62 7.29 0.83
CA GLU A 19 21.07 7.92 2.07
C GLU A 19 20.11 7.64 3.24
N VAL A 20 18.82 7.41 2.95
CA VAL A 20 17.79 7.27 3.98
C VAL A 20 17.48 5.81 4.31
N PHE A 21 17.56 4.93 3.32
CA PHE A 21 17.17 3.52 3.43
C PHE A 21 18.24 2.59 2.87
N SER A 22 18.35 1.41 3.47
CA SER A 22 19.25 0.36 3.01
C SER A 22 18.48 -0.84 2.46
N GLU A 23 19.11 -1.60 1.59
CA GLU A 23 18.58 -2.88 1.13
C GLU A 23 18.45 -3.87 2.30
N ASN A 24 17.51 -4.80 2.21
CA ASN A 24 17.20 -5.76 3.27
C ASN A 24 16.69 -5.15 4.59
N GLN A 25 16.28 -3.88 4.59
CA GLN A 25 15.67 -3.20 5.73
C GLN A 25 14.13 -3.35 5.69
N PHE A 26 13.49 -3.38 6.87
CA PHE A 26 12.05 -3.21 6.98
C PHE A 26 11.66 -1.72 7.04
N ILE A 27 10.62 -1.34 6.32
CA ILE A 27 10.08 0.03 6.22
C ILE A 27 8.57 -0.02 6.47
N ASP A 28 8.00 1.05 7.03
CA ASP A 28 6.55 1.22 7.02
C ASP A 28 6.12 2.13 5.87
N VAL A 29 5.05 1.72 5.19
CA VAL A 29 4.51 2.43 4.03
C VAL A 29 3.21 3.10 4.44
N ALA A 30 3.19 4.43 4.44
CA ALA A 30 2.00 5.24 4.66
C ALA A 30 1.48 5.77 3.32
N SER A 31 0.25 5.39 2.96
CA SER A 31 -0.36 5.83 1.69
C SER A 31 -1.88 5.88 1.77
N VAL A 32 -2.48 6.48 0.74
CA VAL A 32 -3.93 6.55 0.59
C VAL A 32 -4.40 5.45 -0.37
N THR A 33 -5.32 4.63 0.11
CA THR A 33 -5.90 3.50 -0.63
C THR A 33 -6.64 3.92 -1.91
N LYS A 34 -6.75 2.99 -2.86
CA LYS A 34 -7.55 3.20 -4.07
C LYS A 34 -9.02 3.48 -3.70
N GLY A 35 -9.55 4.60 -4.19
CA GLY A 35 -10.94 4.97 -3.98
C GLY A 35 -11.88 4.03 -4.71
N LYS A 36 -12.98 3.64 -4.06
CA LYS A 36 -14.05 2.82 -4.65
C LYS A 36 -15.42 3.53 -4.61
N GLY A 37 -15.47 4.79 -4.15
CA GLY A 37 -16.69 5.59 -4.04
C GLY A 37 -17.68 5.06 -3.00
N PHE A 38 -18.95 5.40 -3.17
CA PHE A 38 -20.05 4.88 -2.36
C PHE A 38 -20.25 3.39 -2.64
N GLN A 39 -20.20 2.57 -1.60
CA GLN A 39 -20.34 1.13 -1.71
C GLN A 39 -21.36 0.57 -0.73
N GLY A 40 -22.08 -0.46 -1.17
CA GLY A 40 -23.05 -1.19 -0.36
C GLY A 40 -22.39 -1.97 0.80
N PRO A 41 -23.18 -2.39 1.81
CA PRO A 41 -22.67 -3.05 3.01
C PRO A 41 -21.92 -4.36 2.69
N VAL A 42 -22.35 -5.09 1.65
CA VAL A 42 -21.68 -6.33 1.21
C VAL A 42 -20.23 -6.10 0.81
N LYS A 43 -19.95 -5.09 -0.04
CA LYS A 43 -18.59 -4.82 -0.52
C LYS A 43 -17.74 -4.05 0.50
N ARG A 44 -18.39 -3.20 1.31
CA ARG A 44 -17.70 -2.36 2.30
C ARG A 44 -17.29 -3.14 3.55
N TRP A 45 -18.15 -4.02 4.03
CA TRP A 45 -17.99 -4.75 5.30
C TRP A 45 -17.91 -6.27 5.15
N GLY A 46 -18.10 -6.82 3.95
CA GLY A 46 -18.04 -8.27 3.72
C GLY A 46 -19.27 -9.04 4.22
N VAL A 47 -20.42 -8.39 4.39
CA VAL A 47 -21.66 -9.05 4.86
C VAL A 47 -22.14 -10.07 3.84
N ARG A 48 -22.59 -11.24 4.32
CA ARG A 48 -23.19 -12.30 3.48
C ARG A 48 -24.42 -11.77 2.73
N ILE A 49 -24.52 -12.13 1.46
CA ILE A 49 -25.68 -11.82 0.62
C ILE A 49 -26.88 -12.63 1.13
N LEU A 50 -28.06 -12.01 1.16
CA LEU A 50 -29.31 -12.68 1.57
C LEU A 50 -29.75 -13.74 0.53
N GLN A 51 -30.70 -14.59 0.94
CA GLN A 51 -31.22 -15.66 0.09
C GLN A 51 -31.73 -15.12 -1.25
N HIS A 52 -31.67 -15.97 -2.29
CA HIS A 52 -32.11 -15.63 -3.65
C HIS A 52 -33.53 -15.02 -3.70
N LYS A 53 -34.46 -15.55 -2.91
CA LYS A 53 -35.87 -15.11 -2.87
C LYS A 53 -36.16 -13.99 -1.85
N SER A 54 -35.12 -13.33 -1.33
CA SER A 54 -35.30 -12.18 -0.42
C SER A 54 -35.98 -11.03 -1.14
N ARG A 55 -37.11 -10.55 -0.59
CA ARG A 55 -37.89 -9.45 -1.17
C ARG A 55 -37.21 -8.10 -0.92
N LYS A 56 -37.29 -7.19 -1.89
CA LYS A 56 -36.74 -5.81 -1.89
C LYS A 56 -35.22 -5.69 -1.87
N THR A 57 -34.51 -6.45 -1.04
CA THR A 57 -33.05 -6.32 -0.92
C THR A 57 -32.39 -7.68 -0.77
N LYS A 58 -31.40 -7.92 -1.64
CA LYS A 58 -30.53 -9.10 -1.59
C LYS A 58 -29.13 -8.76 -1.07
N ARG A 59 -28.60 -7.59 -1.43
CA ARG A 59 -27.25 -7.11 -1.03
C ARG A 59 -27.33 -6.08 0.10
N GLY A 60 -27.95 -6.46 1.20
CA GLY A 60 -28.18 -5.61 2.36
C GLY A 60 -28.02 -6.37 3.67
N VAL A 61 -28.05 -5.64 4.78
CA VAL A 61 -28.13 -6.23 6.12
C VAL A 61 -29.59 -6.60 6.39
N GLY A 62 -29.83 -7.75 7.02
CA GLY A 62 -31.17 -8.19 7.41
C GLY A 62 -31.74 -7.38 8.57
N ALA A 63 -31.37 -7.73 9.80
CA ALA A 63 -31.73 -6.97 10.99
C ALA A 63 -30.67 -5.90 11.30
N ILE A 64 -31.10 -4.65 11.47
CA ILE A 64 -30.23 -3.51 11.77
C ILE A 64 -29.95 -3.40 13.27
N GLY A 65 -30.91 -3.80 14.12
CA GLY A 65 -30.77 -3.75 15.57
C GLY A 65 -32.03 -4.29 16.28
N PRO A 66 -31.95 -4.49 17.60
CA PRO A 66 -33.10 -4.84 18.44
C PRO A 66 -34.04 -3.64 18.65
N TRP A 67 -35.17 -3.84 19.35
CA TRP A 67 -36.11 -2.76 19.69
C TRP A 67 -35.47 -1.73 20.63
N LYS A 68 -34.88 -2.20 21.74
CA LYS A 68 -34.17 -1.35 22.72
C LYS A 68 -32.68 -1.62 22.63
N PRO A 69 -31.81 -0.61 22.49
CA PRO A 69 -32.09 0.83 22.42
C PRO A 69 -32.73 1.25 21.06
N PRO A 70 -33.57 2.31 21.03
CA PRO A 70 -34.29 2.75 19.82
C PRO A 70 -33.39 3.58 18.88
N ASN A 71 -32.16 3.14 18.66
CA ASN A 71 -31.20 3.78 17.77
C ASN A 71 -30.39 2.73 16.99
N VAL A 72 -29.79 3.16 15.89
CA VAL A 72 -28.88 2.30 15.11
C VAL A 72 -27.47 2.50 15.63
N MET A 73 -26.85 1.42 16.11
CA MET A 73 -25.47 1.46 16.57
C MET A 73 -24.50 1.73 15.41
N TYR A 74 -23.42 2.47 15.67
CA TYR A 74 -22.37 2.77 14.68
C TYR A 74 -21.62 1.50 14.21
N THR A 75 -21.66 0.44 15.00
CA THR A 75 -21.07 -0.87 14.70
C THR A 75 -21.83 -1.61 13.58
N VAL A 76 -23.07 -1.21 13.28
CA VAL A 76 -23.91 -1.87 12.28
C VAL A 76 -23.37 -1.57 10.88
N PRO A 77 -23.13 -2.60 10.04
CA PRO A 77 -22.65 -2.41 8.67
C PRO A 77 -23.61 -1.58 7.82
N ARG A 78 -23.21 -0.36 7.44
CA ARG A 78 -23.98 0.53 6.56
C ARG A 78 -23.25 0.84 5.26
N PRO A 79 -23.99 1.10 4.16
CA PRO A 79 -23.38 1.59 2.93
C PRO A 79 -22.68 2.93 3.17
N GLY A 80 -21.69 3.26 2.36
CA GLY A 80 -20.94 4.50 2.48
C GLY A 80 -19.63 4.47 1.71
N GLN A 81 -18.78 5.46 1.96
CA GLN A 81 -17.48 5.56 1.31
C GLN A 81 -16.61 4.33 1.60
N LEU A 82 -16.03 3.77 0.53
CA LEU A 82 -15.03 2.72 0.62
C LEU A 82 -13.76 3.13 -0.14
N GLY A 83 -12.62 2.99 0.53
CA GLY A 83 -11.32 3.37 -0.02
C GLY A 83 -11.09 4.88 0.06
N PHE A 84 -9.97 5.33 -0.50
CA PHE A 84 -9.47 6.70 -0.26
C PHE A 84 -9.24 7.00 1.24
N HIS A 85 -8.95 5.95 2.01
CA HIS A 85 -8.56 6.05 3.42
C HIS A 85 -7.04 6.00 3.53
N GLN A 86 -6.49 6.75 4.47
CA GLN A 86 -5.09 6.66 4.85
C GLN A 86 -4.84 5.33 5.57
N ARG A 87 -3.83 4.59 5.12
CA ARG A 87 -3.39 3.34 5.74
C ARG A 87 -1.88 3.32 5.87
N THR A 88 -1.43 2.66 6.92
CA THR A 88 -0.03 2.33 7.10
C THR A 88 0.11 0.82 7.11
N GLU A 89 0.88 0.29 6.18
CA GLU A 89 1.32 -1.10 6.23
C GLU A 89 2.72 -1.15 6.82
N TYR A 90 2.88 -1.97 7.86
CA TYR A 90 4.10 -2.09 8.62
C TYR A 90 5.00 -3.19 8.06
N ASN A 91 6.30 -3.05 8.27
CA ASN A 91 7.29 -4.09 7.99
C ASN A 91 7.28 -4.60 6.54
N LYS A 92 7.28 -3.69 5.57
CA LYS A 92 7.57 -4.00 4.16
C LYS A 92 9.08 -4.08 3.98
N LEU A 93 9.54 -5.15 3.37
CA LEU A 93 10.96 -5.37 3.14
C LEU A 93 11.42 -4.65 1.87
N VAL A 94 12.56 -3.96 1.94
CA VAL A 94 13.27 -3.44 0.76
C VAL A 94 14.07 -4.56 0.11
N LEU A 95 13.77 -4.84 -1.15
CA LEU A 95 14.47 -5.86 -1.94
C LEU A 95 15.67 -5.26 -2.67
N LYS A 96 15.50 -4.14 -3.39
CA LYS A 96 16.55 -3.48 -4.17
C LYS A 96 16.36 -1.97 -4.18
N ILE A 97 17.45 -1.23 -4.19
CA ILE A 97 17.48 0.22 -4.46
C ILE A 97 18.37 0.49 -5.67
N GLY A 98 17.77 0.90 -6.79
CA GLY A 98 18.47 1.18 -8.04
C GLY A 98 18.47 2.66 -8.41
N SER A 99 19.51 3.10 -9.11
CA SER A 99 19.61 4.45 -9.69
C SER A 99 18.88 4.54 -11.02
N ASP A 100 19.05 3.53 -11.88
CA ASP A 100 18.61 3.55 -13.26
C ASP A 100 17.34 2.75 -13.50
N GLY A 101 16.21 3.46 -13.66
CA GLY A 101 14.91 2.84 -13.89
C GLY A 101 14.79 2.00 -15.16
N SER A 102 15.71 2.15 -16.13
CA SER A 102 15.74 1.35 -17.36
C SER A 102 15.97 -0.15 -17.10
N GLU A 103 16.64 -0.51 -16.00
CA GLU A 103 16.91 -1.91 -15.63
C GLU A 103 15.63 -2.70 -15.31
N ILE A 104 14.64 -2.02 -14.72
CA ILE A 104 13.42 -2.64 -14.20
C ILE A 104 12.25 -2.50 -15.17
N THR A 105 12.29 -1.51 -16.06
CA THR A 105 11.16 -1.21 -16.93
C THR A 105 10.98 -2.27 -18.01
N PRO A 106 9.76 -2.85 -18.15
CA PRO A 106 9.46 -3.70 -19.30
C PRO A 106 9.50 -2.87 -20.59
N LYS A 107 9.74 -3.50 -21.75
CA LYS A 107 9.84 -2.81 -23.06
C LYS A 107 8.64 -1.91 -23.36
N SER A 108 7.44 -2.31 -22.90
CA SER A 108 6.19 -1.57 -23.08
C SER A 108 5.92 -0.52 -22.00
N GLY A 109 6.72 -0.48 -20.93
CA GLY A 109 6.46 0.33 -19.72
C GLY A 109 5.38 -0.27 -18.80
N PHE A 110 5.23 0.32 -17.61
CA PHE A 110 4.23 -0.13 -16.62
C PHE A 110 2.82 0.37 -16.96
N LYS A 111 1.84 -0.53 -16.84
CA LYS A 111 0.41 -0.21 -17.05
C LYS A 111 -0.03 0.96 -16.16
N ASN A 112 -0.63 1.98 -16.78
CA ASN A 112 -1.08 3.21 -16.11
C ASN A 112 0.03 4.00 -15.37
N TYR A 113 1.31 3.78 -15.69
CA TYR A 113 2.43 4.58 -15.18
C TYR A 113 3.34 5.05 -16.31
N GLY A 114 3.97 4.12 -17.04
CA GLY A 114 4.94 4.40 -18.09
C GLY A 114 6.35 3.88 -17.74
N ILE A 115 7.36 4.55 -18.27
CA ILE A 115 8.78 4.22 -18.07
C ILE A 115 9.28 4.92 -16.80
N VAL A 116 10.00 4.20 -15.94
CA VAL A 116 10.69 4.73 -14.76
C VAL A 116 12.07 5.23 -15.22
N ARG A 117 12.38 6.51 -14.98
CA ARG A 117 13.67 7.12 -15.38
C ARG A 117 14.56 7.52 -14.21
N SER A 118 13.98 7.65 -13.02
CA SER A 118 14.66 8.08 -11.80
C SER A 118 15.02 6.88 -10.92
N GLU A 119 15.64 7.18 -9.77
CA GLU A 119 15.87 6.20 -8.71
C GLU A 119 14.57 5.45 -8.36
N TYR A 120 14.73 4.16 -8.08
CA TYR A 120 13.61 3.28 -7.76
C TYR A 120 13.94 2.39 -6.57
N MET A 121 12.88 1.97 -5.88
CA MET A 121 12.96 1.00 -4.80
C MET A 121 11.94 -0.09 -5.02
N ILE A 122 12.39 -1.34 -4.90
CA ILE A 122 11.51 -2.51 -4.98
C ILE A 122 11.16 -2.93 -3.56
N LEU A 123 9.86 -2.95 -3.26
CA LEU A 123 9.32 -3.41 -1.97
C LEU A 123 8.67 -4.78 -2.11
N LYS A 124 8.80 -5.61 -1.08
CA LYS A 124 8.15 -6.92 -1.03
C LYS A 124 6.63 -6.77 -0.84
N GLY A 125 5.87 -7.35 -1.77
CA GLY A 125 4.41 -7.46 -1.70
C GLY A 125 3.67 -6.25 -2.28
N SER A 126 2.41 -6.10 -1.91
CA SER A 126 1.56 -5.01 -2.40
C SER A 126 1.77 -3.70 -1.61
N ILE A 127 1.45 -2.58 -2.25
CA ILE A 127 1.36 -1.26 -1.61
C ILE A 127 -0.11 -0.80 -1.68
N PRO A 128 -0.68 -0.26 -0.58
CA PRO A 128 -2.10 0.10 -0.53
C PRO A 128 -2.37 1.44 -1.24
N CYS A 129 -2.10 1.51 -2.54
CA CYS A 129 -2.15 2.71 -3.35
C CYS A 129 -2.42 2.37 -4.84
N PRO A 130 -3.13 3.21 -5.62
CA PRO A 130 -3.13 3.08 -7.08
C PRO A 130 -1.80 3.56 -7.68
N THR A 131 -1.55 3.20 -8.95
CA THR A 131 -0.41 3.71 -9.72
C THR A 131 -0.42 5.25 -9.79
N LYS A 132 0.76 5.87 -9.89
CA LYS A 132 1.01 7.33 -9.96
C LYS A 132 0.76 8.13 -8.67
N ARG A 133 0.23 7.53 -7.60
CA ARG A 133 -0.02 8.25 -6.36
C ARG A 133 1.23 8.29 -5.47
N LEU A 134 1.45 9.42 -4.80
CA LEU A 134 2.53 9.59 -3.84
C LEU A 134 2.40 8.62 -2.66
N VAL A 135 3.52 8.02 -2.28
CA VAL A 135 3.64 7.10 -1.16
C VAL A 135 4.66 7.68 -0.18
N LYS A 136 4.34 7.70 1.12
CA LYS A 136 5.27 8.11 2.17
C LYS A 136 5.91 6.87 2.78
N LEU A 137 7.23 6.84 2.77
CA LEU A 137 8.02 5.80 3.40
C LEU A 137 8.55 6.33 4.73
N ARG A 138 8.56 5.48 5.76
CA ARG A 138 9.17 5.83 7.04
C ARG A 138 10.00 4.68 7.58
N TRP A 139 10.90 5.03 8.49
CA TRP A 139 11.54 4.05 9.35
C TRP A 139 10.51 3.20 10.11
N PRO A 140 10.79 1.90 10.29
CA PRO A 140 9.82 0.96 10.84
C PRO A 140 9.53 1.30 12.31
N ALA A 141 8.27 1.55 12.65
CA ALA A 141 7.89 1.81 14.03
C ALA A 141 8.02 0.56 14.90
N ARG A 142 7.94 -0.63 14.30
CA ARG A 142 8.02 -1.93 14.96
C ARG A 142 8.92 -2.88 14.16
N PRO A 143 10.25 -2.69 14.20
CA PRO A 143 11.17 -3.46 13.38
C PRO A 143 11.10 -4.95 13.74
N LYS A 144 10.93 -5.79 12.72
CA LYS A 144 11.14 -7.22 12.87
C LYS A 144 12.63 -7.54 12.76
N PRO A 145 13.15 -8.52 13.52
CA PRO A 145 14.52 -8.96 13.34
C PRO A 145 14.69 -9.50 11.92
N ILE A 146 15.75 -9.06 11.25
CA ILE A 146 16.13 -9.55 9.93
C ILE A 146 16.72 -10.95 10.15
N ARG A 147 16.09 -11.98 9.58
CA ARG A 147 16.55 -13.36 9.72
C ARG A 147 17.51 -13.77 8.62
N GLU A 148 17.21 -13.37 7.39
CA GLU A 148 17.92 -13.80 6.18
C GLU A 148 18.18 -12.60 5.29
N LYS A 149 19.31 -12.63 4.60
CA LYS A 149 19.62 -11.66 3.55
C LYS A 149 19.04 -12.18 2.25
N TYR A 150 18.08 -11.44 1.70
CA TYR A 150 17.49 -11.79 0.42
C TYR A 150 18.43 -11.44 -0.71
N GLU A 151 18.71 -12.42 -1.57
CA GLU A 151 19.42 -12.21 -2.82
C GLU A 151 18.43 -12.31 -3.98
N ILE A 152 18.44 -11.31 -4.86
CA ILE A 152 17.55 -11.28 -6.02
C ILE A 152 18.18 -12.13 -7.13
N VAL A 153 17.56 -13.26 -7.42
CA VAL A 153 18.03 -14.18 -8.47
C VAL A 153 17.55 -13.72 -9.85
N TYR A 154 16.32 -13.25 -9.92
CA TYR A 154 15.68 -12.88 -11.19
C TYR A 154 14.61 -11.82 -11.00
N VAL A 155 14.50 -10.92 -11.98
CA VAL A 155 13.48 -9.90 -12.08
C VAL A 155 12.76 -10.06 -13.41
N SER A 156 11.45 -10.33 -13.36
CA SER A 156 10.62 -10.49 -14.56
C SER A 156 10.42 -9.16 -15.29
N SER A 157 10.59 -9.17 -16.61
CA SER A 157 10.38 -8.01 -17.50
C SER A 157 9.03 -8.04 -18.22
N LYS A 158 8.06 -8.80 -17.70
CA LYS A 158 6.68 -8.82 -18.24
C LYS A 158 5.94 -7.52 -17.88
N PRO A 159 5.11 -6.97 -18.80
CA PRO A 159 4.47 -5.67 -18.60
C PRO A 159 3.42 -5.62 -17.49
N GLU A 160 2.85 -6.76 -17.11
CA GLU A 160 1.77 -6.84 -16.11
C GLU A 160 2.26 -7.16 -14.70
N MET A 161 3.45 -7.76 -14.55
CA MET A 161 3.92 -8.24 -13.25
C MET A 161 5.45 -8.25 -13.16
N LEU A 162 5.97 -7.52 -12.18
CA LEU A 162 7.32 -7.72 -11.68
C LEU A 162 7.27 -8.87 -10.66
N GLU A 163 7.74 -10.03 -11.07
CA GLU A 163 8.06 -11.12 -10.15
C GLU A 163 9.52 -11.03 -9.81
N VAL A 164 9.82 -10.98 -8.51
CA VAL A 164 11.18 -11.01 -7.97
C VAL A 164 11.33 -12.34 -7.25
N ALA A 165 12.16 -13.22 -7.80
CA ALA A 165 12.53 -14.47 -7.15
C ALA A 165 13.68 -14.19 -6.20
N SER A 166 13.45 -14.45 -4.91
CA SER A 166 14.48 -14.37 -3.87
C SER A 166 14.66 -15.74 -3.24
N LYS A 167 15.92 -16.19 -3.10
CA LYS A 167 16.27 -17.30 -2.21
C LYS A 167 16.37 -16.80 -0.77
#